data_AF-A0A3N9PJF7-F1
#
_entry.id   AF-A0A3N9PJF7-F1
#
_cell.length_a   1.000
_cell.length_b   1.000
_cell.length_c   1.000
_cell.angle_alpha   90.00
_cell.angle_beta   90.00
_cell.angle_gamma   90.00
#
_symmetry.space_group_name_H-M   'P 1'
#
loop_
_entity.id
_entity.type
_entity.pdbx_description
1 polymer ?
#
loop_
_entity_poly.entity_id
_entity_poly.type
_entity_poly.pdbx_seq_one_letter_code
_entity_poly.pdbx_strand_id
1 'polypeptide(L)' 'REKYEDKDLSELAGQSLAAIQKRAIEQALIRNNGKRMATARELNIDKGTLRRMIERLGIGG' A
#
# COMPACT_ATOMS: atom_id res chain seq x y z
N ARG A 1 17.21 -20.37 4.45
CA ARG A 1 15.92 -19.76 4.02
C ARG A 1 15.28 -18.90 5.12
N GLU A 2 16.00 -18.61 6.21
CA GLU A 2 15.43 -18.12 7.48
C GLU A 2 15.86 -16.69 7.84
N LYS A 3 16.49 -15.96 6.91
CA LYS A 3 17.14 -14.67 7.19
C LYS A 3 16.38 -13.45 6.64
N TYR A 4 15.17 -13.68 6.13
CA TYR A 4 14.32 -12.66 5.50
C TYR A 4 13.09 -12.30 6.35
N GLU A 5 12.79 -12.99 7.45
CA GLU A 5 11.55 -12.75 8.21
C GLU A 5 11.68 -11.70 9.33
N ASP A 6 12.78 -11.68 10.08
CA ASP A 6 12.85 -10.84 11.28
C ASP A 6 13.00 -9.34 11.00
N LYS A 7 13.68 -8.97 9.92
CA LYS A 7 13.99 -7.55 9.64
C LYS A 7 12.75 -6.79 9.15
N ASP A 8 12.00 -7.39 8.22
CA ASP A 8 10.90 -6.71 7.53
C ASP A 8 9.64 -6.59 8.41
N LEU A 9 9.40 -7.56 9.30
CA LEU A 9 8.30 -7.48 10.27
C LEU A 9 8.59 -6.48 11.39
N SER A 10 9.86 -6.32 11.79
CA SER A 10 10.25 -5.35 12.82
C SER A 10 9.99 -3.90 12.40
N GLU A 11 10.11 -3.58 11.11
CA GLU A 11 9.81 -2.24 10.59
C GLU A 11 8.29 -1.94 10.58
N LEU A 12 7.45 -2.96 10.58
CA LEU A 12 5.99 -2.84 10.65
C LEU A 12 5.47 -2.87 12.09
N ALA A 13 6.29 -3.30 13.05
CA ALA A 13 5.90 -3.39 14.45
C ALA A 13 5.51 -2.01 15.01
N GLY A 14 4.36 -1.96 15.70
CA GLY A 14 3.81 -0.73 16.28
C GLY A 14 3.07 0.19 15.31
N GLN A 15 3.04 -0.11 13.99
CA GLN A 15 2.23 0.63 13.04
C GLN A 15 0.79 0.10 13.00
N SER A 16 -0.18 1.00 12.79
CA SER A 16 -1.56 0.59 12.53
C SER A 16 -1.69 0.00 11.12
N LEU A 17 -2.65 -0.90 10.91
CA LEU A 17 -2.96 -1.44 9.59
C LEU A 17 -3.22 -0.32 8.57
N ALA A 18 -3.89 0.76 9.00
CA ALA A 18 -4.15 1.93 8.16
C ALA A 18 -2.85 2.62 7.72
N ALA A 19 -1.86 2.76 8.59
CA ALA A 19 -0.56 3.36 8.26
C ALA A 19 0.22 2.50 7.26
N ILE A 20 0.26 1.18 7.50
CA ILE A 20 0.92 0.23 6.60
C ILE A 20 0.26 0.27 5.21
N GLN A 21 -1.07 0.23 5.19
CA GLN A 21 -1.84 0.29 3.96
C GLN A 21 -1.65 1.62 3.21
N LYS A 22 -1.61 2.74 3.94
CA LYS A 22 -1.34 4.06 3.36
C LYS A 22 0.00 4.08 2.64
N ARG A 23 1.07 3.67 3.34
CA ARG A 23 2.43 3.59 2.78
C ARG A 23 2.48 2.66 1.56
N ALA A 24 1.84 1.50 1.63
CA ALA A 24 1.81 0.55 0.51
C ALA A 24 1.15 1.15 -0.74
N ILE A 25 0.00 1.83 -0.58
CA ILE A 25 -0.71 2.47 -1.69
C ILE A 25 0.09 3.64 -2.26
N GLU A 26 0.68 4.50 -1.43
CA GLU A 26 1.51 5.62 -1.88
C GLU A 26 2.70 5.14 -2.72
N GLN A 27 3.41 4.12 -2.23
CA GLN A 27 4.56 3.56 -2.94
C GLN A 27 4.16 2.90 -4.27
N ALA A 28 3.04 2.18 -4.30
CA ALA A 28 2.53 1.59 -5.53
C ALA A 28 2.01 2.65 -6.52
N LEU A 29 1.45 3.77 -6.04
CA LEU A 29 1.10 4.90 -6.91
C LEU A 29 2.35 5.52 -7.52
N ILE A 30 3.42 5.74 -6.73
CA ILE A 30 4.70 6.27 -7.24
C ILE A 30 5.27 5.36 -8.33
N ARG A 31 5.39 4.05 -8.07
CA ARG A 31 5.90 3.08 -9.06
C ARG A 31 5.10 3.05 -10.37
N ASN A 32 3.80 3.33 -10.30
CA ASN A 32 2.89 3.32 -11.44
C ASN A 32 2.60 4.72 -12.03
N ASN A 33 3.38 5.74 -11.67
CA ASN A 33 3.19 7.12 -12.14
C ASN A 33 1.74 7.63 -11.90
N GLY A 34 1.16 7.29 -10.75
CA GLY A 34 -0.20 7.65 -10.37
C GLY A 34 -1.33 6.91 -11.11
N LYS A 35 -1.00 5.98 -12.03
CA LYS A 35 -2.00 5.23 -12.81
C LYS A 35 -2.75 4.24 -11.91
N ARG A 36 -3.90 4.69 -11.39
CA ARG A 36 -4.74 3.92 -10.44
C ARG A 36 -5.06 2.50 -10.89
N MET A 37 -5.26 2.26 -12.19
CA MET A 37 -5.53 0.89 -12.67
C MET A 37 -4.32 -0.04 -12.65
N ALA A 38 -3.13 0.49 -12.95
CA ALA A 38 -1.90 -0.28 -12.86
C ALA A 38 -1.54 -0.55 -11.38
N THR A 39 -1.72 0.46 -10.51
CA THR A 39 -1.58 0.31 -9.06
C THR A 39 -2.53 -0.75 -8.48
N ALA A 40 -3.81 -0.76 -8.88
CA ALA A 40 -4.77 -1.74 -8.41
C ALA A 40 -4.37 -3.17 -8.80
N ARG A 41 -3.86 -3.34 -10.04
CA ARG A 41 -3.34 -4.63 -10.52
C ARG A 41 -2.10 -5.07 -9.75
N GLU A 42 -1.16 -4.17 -9.49
CA GLU A 42 0.04 -4.47 -8.71
C GLU A 42 -0.29 -4.89 -7.28
N LEU A 43 -1.22 -4.18 -6.63
CA LEU A 43 -1.68 -4.49 -5.27
C LEU A 43 -2.66 -5.67 -5.21
N ASN A 44 -2.99 -6.27 -6.36
CA ASN A 44 -3.94 -7.37 -6.49
C ASN A 44 -5.33 -7.09 -5.86
N ILE A 45 -5.86 -5.89 -6.11
CA ILE A 45 -7.18 -5.45 -5.64
C ILE A 45 -8.00 -4.84 -6.79
N ASP A 46 -9.33 -4.81 -6.62
CA ASP A 46 -10.20 -4.10 -7.56
C ASP A 46 -10.01 -2.57 -7.52
N LYS A 47 -10.26 -1.91 -8.66
CA LYS A 47 -10.19 -0.44 -8.81
C LYS A 47 -11.03 0.29 -7.77
N GLY A 48 -12.25 -0.18 -7.53
CA GLY A 48 -13.20 0.42 -6.60
C GLY A 48 -12.71 0.29 -5.16
N THR A 49 -12.03 -0.81 -4.84
CA THR A 49 -11.38 -1.01 -3.55
C THR A 49 -10.20 -0.04 -3.37
N LEU A 50 -9.32 0.09 -4.36
CA LEU A 50 -8.23 1.08 -4.31
C LEU A 50 -8.78 2.50 -4.12
N ARG A 51 -9.82 2.89 -4.88
CA ARG A 51 -10.46 4.21 -4.75
C ARG A 51 -10.96 4.47 -3.31
N ARG A 52 -11.71 3.52 -2.74
CA ARG A 52 -12.23 3.66 -1.36
C ARG A 52 -11.11 3.75 -0.32
N MET A 53 -10.01 3.01 -0.51
CA MET A 53 -8.85 3.07 0.38
C MET A 53 -8.17 4.43 0.29
N ILE A 54 -7.95 4.96 -0.92
CA ILE A 54 -7.40 6.30 -1.16
C ILE A 54 -8.23 7.37 -0.45
N GLU A 55 -9.56 7.33 -0.60
CA GLU A 55 -10.50 8.26 0.05
C GLU A 55 -10.44 8.15 1.59
N ARG A 56 -10.50 6.92 2.12
CA ARG A 56 -10.48 6.68 3.58
C ARG A 56 -9.16 7.06 4.24
N LEU A 57 -8.04 6.92 3.54
CA LEU A 57 -6.69 7.15 4.05
C LEU A 57 -6.17 8.55 3.73
N GLY A 58 -6.95 9.38 3.03
CA GLY A 58 -6.58 10.73 2.63
C GLY A 58 -5.34 10.77 1.73
N ILE A 59 -5.21 9.81 0.81
CA ILE A 59 -4.08 9.72 -0.12
C ILE A 59 -4.43 10.55 -1.35
N GLY A 60 -3.66 11.59 -1.64
CA GLY A 60 -3.89 12.43 -2.82
C GLY A 60 -5.15 13.29 -2.71
N GLY A 61 -5.02 14.39 -1.94
CA GLY A 61 -5.61 15.68 -2.32
C GLY A 61 -4.71 16.39 -3.33
#